data_AF-A0A6J4MSJ8-F1
#
_entry.id   AF-A0A6J4MSJ8-F1
#
_cell.length_a   1.000
_cell.length_b   1.000
_cell.length_c   1.000
_cell.angle_alpha   90.00
_cell.angle_beta   90.00
_cell.angle_gamma   90.00
#
_symmetry.space_group_name_H-M   'P 1'
#
loop_
_entity.id
_entity.type
_entity.pdbx_description
1 polymer ?
#
loop_
_entity_poly.entity_id
_entity_poly.type
_entity_poly.pdbx_seq_one_letter_code
_entity_poly.pdbx_strand_id
1 'polypeptide(L)'
;MATDRTLLASHWSDTSIARLLGPAQEFFHRSASSGIVLIIATVIALGLANTGLAPLYNSVLDTHIRIAIGPYAVDESVLHWINDGLMAIFFFLVGLEIKREIIIGELANLRAAVLPIAAAVGGVLIPATIYILINSGGIGQRGWGVPMATDIAFALGCLALLGSRIPFGLKIFLTAVAIVDDLIAILVIAF
;
A
#
# COMPACT_ATOMS: atom_id res chain seq x y z
N MET A 1 26.82 -31.15 30.44
CA MET A 1 27.03 -29.80 29.87
C MET A 1 26.02 -29.56 28.73
N ALA A 2 24.72 -29.76 28.99
CA ALA A 2 23.68 -29.74 27.96
C ALA A 2 22.28 -29.44 28.55
N THR A 3 22.21 -28.61 29.60
CA THR A 3 20.97 -28.44 30.38
C THR A 3 20.55 -26.98 30.59
N ASP A 4 21.26 -26.01 30.00
CA ASP A 4 21.05 -24.57 30.28
C ASP A 4 20.44 -23.76 29.13
N ARG A 5 20.34 -24.34 27.93
CA ARG A 5 19.85 -23.61 26.73
C ARG A 5 18.34 -23.60 26.57
N THR A 6 17.61 -24.46 27.27
CA THR A 6 16.15 -24.57 27.18
C THR A 6 15.41 -23.67 28.17
N LEU A 7 16.06 -23.23 29.26
CA LEU A 7 15.45 -22.39 30.29
C LEU A 7 15.40 -20.89 29.93
N LEU A 8 16.27 -20.43 29.02
CA LEU A 8 16.30 -19.02 28.58
C LEU A 8 15.27 -18.70 27.49
N ALA A 9 14.72 -19.72 26.81
CA ALA A 9 13.71 -19.55 25.76
C ALA A 9 12.27 -19.46 26.30
N SER A 10 12.01 -19.95 27.53
CA SER A 10 10.66 -19.99 28.11
C SER A 10 10.28 -18.74 28.90
N HIS A 11 11.22 -17.86 29.23
CA HIS A 11 10.93 -16.68 30.06
C HIS A 11 10.42 -15.46 29.27
N TRP A 12 10.43 -15.52 27.92
CA TRP A 12 9.88 -14.45 27.08
C TRP A 12 8.42 -14.68 26.65
N SER A 13 7.86 -15.86 26.85
CA SER A 13 6.49 -16.21 26.41
C SER A 13 5.37 -15.86 27.41
N ASP A 14 5.72 -15.40 28.63
CA ASP A 14 4.76 -15.17 29.72
C ASP A 14 4.64 -13.70 30.14
N THR A 15 4.63 -12.77 29.17
CA THR A 15 4.15 -11.41 29.43
C THR A 15 2.66 -11.31 29.10
N SER A 16 1.85 -10.77 30.02
CA SER A 16 0.40 -10.51 29.84
C SER A 16 0.10 -9.70 28.56
N ILE A 17 1.08 -8.92 28.10
CA ILE A 17 1.06 -8.17 26.85
C ILE A 17 1.04 -9.11 25.63
N ALA A 18 1.79 -10.21 25.64
CA ALA A 18 1.81 -11.19 24.55
C ALA A 18 0.47 -11.95 24.41
N ARG A 19 -0.25 -12.18 25.51
CA ARG A 19 -1.59 -12.81 25.47
C ARG A 19 -2.69 -11.85 24.99
N LEU A 20 -2.57 -10.55 25.29
CA LEU A 20 -3.48 -9.52 24.79
C LEU A 20 -3.21 -9.17 23.31
N LEU A 21 -1.95 -9.23 22.89
CA LEU A 21 -1.55 -8.98 21.50
C LEU A 21 -1.61 -10.23 20.62
N GLY A 22 -1.71 -11.44 21.19
CA GLY A 22 -1.81 -12.70 20.43
C GLY A 22 -2.92 -12.68 19.37
N PRO A 23 -4.16 -12.28 19.71
CA PRO A 23 -5.24 -12.15 18.73
C PRO A 23 -4.98 -11.08 17.67
N ALA A 24 -4.34 -9.97 18.04
CA ALA A 24 -3.96 -8.92 17.09
C ALA A 24 -2.85 -9.42 16.14
N GLN A 25 -1.83 -10.11 16.64
CA GLN A 25 -0.76 -10.71 15.85
C GLN A 25 -1.29 -11.80 14.92
N GLU A 26 -2.18 -12.68 15.39
CA GLU A 26 -2.83 -13.72 14.58
C GLU A 26 -3.73 -13.11 13.50
N PHE A 27 -4.40 -11.99 13.80
CA PHE A 27 -5.18 -11.22 12.85
C PHE A 27 -4.27 -10.60 11.78
N PHE A 28 -3.19 -9.92 12.16
CA PHE A 28 -2.20 -9.37 11.23
C PHE A 28 -1.47 -10.45 10.39
N HIS A 29 -1.39 -11.70 10.87
CA HIS A 29 -0.76 -12.80 10.14
C HIS A 29 -1.59 -13.30 8.93
N ARG A 30 -2.87 -12.93 8.83
CA ARG A 30 -3.71 -13.30 7.70
C ARG A 30 -3.75 -12.16 6.71
N SER A 31 -3.28 -12.34 5.47
CA SER A 31 -3.36 -11.32 4.40
C SER A 31 -4.77 -10.75 4.21
N ALA A 32 -5.83 -11.52 4.53
CA ALA A 32 -7.22 -11.07 4.52
C ALA A 32 -7.56 -9.95 5.52
N SER A 33 -6.86 -9.86 6.64
CA SER A 33 -7.17 -8.88 7.69
C SER A 33 -6.86 -7.45 7.25
N SER A 34 -5.77 -7.26 6.51
CA SER A 34 -5.38 -5.95 5.97
C SER A 34 -6.44 -5.36 5.04
N GLY A 35 -6.99 -6.16 4.12
CA GLY A 35 -8.06 -5.75 3.21
C GLY A 35 -9.36 -5.39 3.94
N ILE A 36 -9.73 -6.15 4.99
CA ILE A 36 -10.91 -5.84 5.80
C ILE A 36 -10.75 -4.51 6.53
N VAL A 37 -9.57 -4.28 7.14
CA VAL A 37 -9.27 -3.01 7.82
C VAL A 37 -9.34 -1.83 6.84
N LEU A 38 -8.80 -1.98 5.63
CA LEU A 38 -8.85 -0.96 4.58
C LEU A 38 -10.29 -0.63 4.16
N ILE A 39 -11.13 -1.66 3.99
CA ILE A 39 -12.56 -1.47 3.69
C ILE A 39 -13.27 -0.73 4.83
N ILE A 40 -13.05 -1.13 6.09
CA ILE A 40 -13.65 -0.46 7.25
C ILE A 40 -13.22 1.00 7.31
N ALA A 41 -11.92 1.28 7.14
CA ALA A 41 -11.40 2.65 7.12
C ALA A 41 -12.04 3.49 6.01
N THR A 42 -12.18 2.91 4.80
CA THR A 42 -12.84 3.56 3.66
C THR A 42 -14.30 3.88 3.95
N VAL A 43 -15.04 2.93 4.52
CA VAL A 43 -16.45 3.13 4.88
C VAL A 43 -16.60 4.22 5.95
N ILE A 44 -15.72 4.24 6.95
CA ILE A 44 -15.70 5.29 7.98
C ILE A 44 -15.41 6.65 7.34
N ALA A 45 -14.37 6.75 6.48
CA ALA A 45 -14.01 7.99 5.81
C ALA A 45 -15.17 8.52 4.94
N LEU A 46 -15.81 7.65 4.15
CA LEU A 46 -17.00 8.01 3.37
C LEU A 46 -18.16 8.45 4.27
N GLY A 47 -18.40 7.76 5.38
CA GLY A 47 -19.42 8.15 6.35
C GLY A 47 -19.17 9.53 6.95
N LEU A 48 -17.93 9.82 7.36
CA LEU A 48 -17.54 11.14 7.89
C LEU A 48 -17.70 12.24 6.83
N ALA A 49 -17.27 11.97 5.59
CA ALA A 49 -17.30 12.93 4.49
C ALA A 49 -18.73 13.25 3.98
N ASN A 50 -19.71 12.36 4.20
CA ASN A 50 -21.08 12.51 3.72
C ASN A 50 -22.10 12.85 4.84
N THR A 51 -21.64 13.08 6.06
CA THR A 51 -22.51 13.44 7.20
C THR A 51 -22.26 14.88 7.65
N GLY A 52 -23.03 15.37 8.62
CA GLY A 52 -22.85 16.71 9.20
C GLY A 52 -21.47 16.95 9.86
N LEU A 53 -20.65 15.90 9.99
CA LEU A 53 -19.27 15.96 10.47
C LEU A 53 -18.26 16.35 9.38
N ALA A 54 -18.67 16.40 8.10
CA ALA A 54 -17.77 16.71 6.99
C ALA A 54 -16.99 18.04 7.16
N PRO A 55 -17.59 19.16 7.62
CA PRO A 55 -16.85 20.39 7.84
C PRO A 55 -15.76 20.25 8.90
N LEU A 56 -16.05 19.52 9.99
CA LEU A 56 -15.07 19.26 11.05
C LEU A 56 -13.94 18.37 10.51
N TYR A 57 -14.28 17.29 9.82
CA TYR A 57 -13.31 16.38 9.21
C TYR A 57 -12.35 17.10 8.27
N ASN A 58 -12.89 17.92 7.35
CA ASN A 58 -12.07 18.69 6.41
C ASN A 58 -11.24 19.76 7.14
N SER A 59 -11.79 20.46 8.14
CA SER A 59 -11.03 21.47 8.89
C SER A 59 -9.81 20.89 9.61
N VAL A 60 -9.90 19.65 10.10
CA VAL A 60 -8.78 18.96 10.72
C VAL A 60 -7.72 18.62 9.68
N LEU A 61 -8.13 18.10 8.51
CA LEU A 61 -7.22 17.75 7.42
C LEU A 61 -6.54 18.97 6.77
N ASP A 62 -7.24 20.09 6.70
CA ASP A 62 -6.76 21.36 6.16
C ASP A 62 -5.98 22.19 7.20
N THR A 63 -5.85 21.71 8.44
CA THR A 63 -5.05 22.42 9.46
C THR A 63 -3.59 22.47 9.02
N HIS A 64 -3.01 23.67 8.96
CA HIS A 64 -1.62 23.86 8.55
C HIS A 64 -0.65 23.64 9.72
N ILE A 65 0.37 22.81 9.48
CA ILE A 65 1.49 22.60 10.40
C ILE A 65 2.74 23.17 9.74
N ARG A 66 3.20 24.29 10.29
CA ARG A 66 4.42 24.97 9.85
C ARG A 66 5.60 24.62 10.75
N ILE A 67 6.65 24.07 10.16
CA ILE A 67 7.93 23.80 10.84
C ILE A 67 8.99 24.68 10.18
N ALA A 68 9.67 25.49 10.98
CA ALA A 68 10.71 26.41 10.50
C ALA A 68 12.01 26.27 11.31
N ILE A 69 13.13 26.17 10.60
CA ILE A 69 14.48 26.12 11.17
C ILE A 69 15.35 27.12 10.39
N GLY A 70 15.60 28.29 10.98
CA GLY A 70 16.34 29.37 10.32
C GLY A 70 15.61 29.88 9.06
N PRO A 71 16.26 29.95 7.89
CA PRO A 71 15.62 30.40 6.65
C PRO A 71 14.73 29.34 5.99
N TYR A 72 14.81 28.08 6.44
CA TYR A 72 14.01 26.98 5.88
C TYR A 72 12.69 26.89 6.63
N ALA A 73 11.59 26.91 5.89
CA ALA A 73 10.25 26.69 6.42
C ALA A 73 9.48 25.76 5.49
N VAL A 74 8.80 24.78 6.08
CA VAL A 74 7.83 23.92 5.41
C VAL A 74 6.48 24.21 6.06
N ASP A 75 5.48 24.54 5.25
CA ASP A 75 4.13 24.85 5.68
C ASP A 75 3.17 24.01 4.84
N GLU A 76 2.69 22.93 5.43
CA GLU A 76 1.85 21.94 4.75
C GLU A 76 0.64 21.60 5.63
N SER A 77 -0.46 21.23 4.98
CA SER A 77 -1.65 20.77 5.68
C SER A 77 -1.42 19.42 6.37
N VAL A 78 -2.20 19.11 7.39
CA VAL A 78 -2.21 17.80 8.05
C VAL A 78 -2.38 16.68 7.03
N LEU A 79 -3.24 16.88 6.02
CA LEU A 79 -3.42 15.92 4.94
C LEU A 79 -2.13 15.68 4.15
N HIS A 80 -1.38 16.73 3.79
CA HIS A 80 -0.11 16.59 3.09
C HIS A 80 0.93 15.86 3.95
N TRP A 81 1.07 16.22 5.22
CA TRP A 81 1.98 15.52 6.14
C TRP A 81 1.64 14.04 6.30
N ILE A 82 0.35 13.69 6.40
CA ILE A 82 -0.11 12.30 6.46
C ILE A 82 0.22 11.58 5.15
N ASN A 83 -0.09 12.18 4.00
CA ASN A 83 0.16 11.58 2.70
C ASN A 83 1.65 11.33 2.49
N ASP A 84 2.51 12.33 2.68
CA ASP A 84 3.94 12.20 2.48
C ASP A 84 4.56 11.20 3.45
N GLY A 85 4.16 11.25 4.73
CA GLY A 85 4.66 10.33 5.75
C GLY A 85 4.25 8.87 5.51
N LEU A 86 2.97 8.62 5.25
CA LEU A 86 2.47 7.27 5.00
C LEU A 86 2.95 6.73 3.66
N MET A 87 3.00 7.55 2.60
CA MET A 87 3.50 7.14 1.29
C MET A 87 5.00 6.86 1.34
N ALA A 88 5.79 7.60 2.11
CA ALA A 88 7.21 7.28 2.30
C ALA A 88 7.41 5.90 2.94
N ILE A 89 6.62 5.56 3.97
CA ILE A 89 6.65 4.23 4.60
C ILE A 89 6.19 3.15 3.62
N PHE A 90 5.10 3.40 2.89
CA PHE A 90 4.55 2.49 1.90
C PHE A 90 5.57 2.17 0.80
N PHE A 91 6.14 3.19 0.17
CA PHE A 91 7.13 3.00 -0.90
C PHE A 91 8.46 2.44 -0.39
N PHE A 92 8.83 2.67 0.86
CA PHE A 92 9.97 1.98 1.47
C PHE A 92 9.72 0.47 1.53
N LEU A 93 8.54 0.03 1.98
CA LEU A 93 8.16 -1.38 2.00
C LEU A 93 8.08 -1.97 0.59
N VAL A 94 7.47 -1.26 -0.36
CA VAL A 94 7.44 -1.65 -1.78
C VAL A 94 8.86 -1.78 -2.34
N GLY A 95 9.77 -0.85 -2.02
CA GLY A 95 11.18 -0.92 -2.44
C GLY A 95 11.91 -2.14 -1.88
N LEU A 96 11.66 -2.51 -0.62
CA LEU A 96 12.19 -3.75 -0.03
C LEU A 96 11.62 -5.00 -0.72
N GLU A 97 10.33 -4.98 -1.06
CA GLU A 97 9.66 -6.08 -1.72
C GLU A 97 10.13 -6.26 -3.16
N ILE A 98 10.32 -5.17 -3.92
CA ILE A 98 10.97 -5.18 -5.24
C ILE A 98 12.34 -5.83 -5.15
N LYS A 99 13.16 -5.41 -4.17
CA LYS A 99 14.49 -5.98 -3.97
C LYS A 99 14.41 -7.48 -3.67
N ARG A 100 13.45 -7.92 -2.86
CA ARG A 100 13.22 -9.35 -2.57
C ARG A 100 12.86 -10.12 -3.84
N GLU A 101 11.91 -9.62 -4.63
CA GLU A 101 11.45 -10.25 -5.87
C GLU A 101 12.55 -10.35 -6.93
N ILE A 102 13.41 -9.34 -7.04
CA ILE A 102 14.55 -9.35 -7.98
C ILE A 102 15.63 -10.36 -7.57
N ILE A 103 15.88 -10.58 -6.28
CA ILE A 103 16.96 -11.46 -5.82
C ILE A 103 16.51 -12.93 -5.77
N ILE A 104 15.31 -13.20 -5.24
CA ILE A 104 14.84 -14.56 -4.94
C ILE A 104 13.43 -14.87 -5.43
N GLY A 105 12.72 -13.93 -6.05
CA GLY A 105 11.33 -14.08 -6.46
C GLY A 105 11.14 -14.30 -7.96
N GLU A 106 9.92 -14.02 -8.44
CA GLU A 106 9.52 -14.23 -9.84
C GLU A 106 10.22 -13.27 -10.79
N LEU A 107 10.65 -12.11 -10.30
CA LEU A 107 11.41 -11.12 -11.08
C LEU A 107 12.88 -11.49 -11.24
N ALA A 108 13.41 -12.47 -10.47
CA ALA A 108 14.79 -12.90 -10.57
C ALA A 108 15.10 -13.62 -11.90
N ASN A 109 14.10 -14.31 -12.46
CA ASN A 109 14.23 -14.97 -13.76
C ASN A 109 13.59 -14.13 -14.86
N LEU A 110 14.42 -13.57 -15.74
CA LEU A 110 13.98 -12.76 -16.89
C LEU A 110 12.84 -13.41 -17.69
N ARG A 111 12.86 -14.73 -17.89
CA ARG A 111 11.79 -15.41 -18.65
C ARG A 111 10.45 -15.41 -17.91
N ALA A 112 10.48 -15.53 -16.58
CA ALA A 112 9.29 -15.47 -15.75
C ALA A 112 8.80 -14.02 -15.57
N ALA A 113 9.73 -13.08 -15.42
CA ALA A 113 9.47 -11.66 -15.22
C ALA A 113 8.80 -10.96 -16.41
N VAL A 114 9.02 -11.43 -17.64
CA VAL A 114 8.44 -10.83 -18.86
C VAL A 114 6.92 -10.75 -18.79
N LEU A 115 6.26 -11.79 -18.27
CA LEU A 115 4.79 -11.80 -18.22
C LEU A 115 4.22 -10.76 -17.23
N PRO A 116 4.64 -10.71 -15.95
CA PRO A 116 4.23 -9.65 -15.02
C PRO A 116 4.56 -8.25 -15.52
N ILE A 117 5.77 -8.03 -16.07
CA ILE A 117 6.18 -6.72 -16.57
C ILE A 117 5.32 -6.28 -17.75
N ALA A 118 5.07 -7.17 -18.72
CA ALA A 118 4.21 -6.85 -19.86
C ALA A 118 2.76 -6.57 -19.42
N ALA A 119 2.25 -7.34 -18.45
CA ALA A 119 0.93 -7.14 -17.88
C ALA A 119 0.83 -5.79 -17.17
N ALA A 120 1.82 -5.43 -16.36
CA ALA A 120 1.91 -4.16 -15.64
C ALA A 120 1.99 -2.97 -16.61
N VAL A 121 2.93 -3.00 -17.56
CA VAL A 121 3.07 -1.95 -18.58
C VAL A 121 1.77 -1.77 -19.38
N GLY A 122 1.10 -2.85 -19.76
CA GLY A 122 -0.22 -2.78 -20.40
C GLY A 122 -1.29 -2.19 -19.48
N GLY A 123 -1.30 -2.62 -18.21
CA GLY A 123 -2.19 -2.15 -17.15
C GLY A 123 -2.04 -0.67 -16.82
N VAL A 124 -0.85 -0.11 -17.03
CA VAL A 124 -0.56 1.32 -16.86
C VAL A 124 -0.90 2.12 -18.13
N LEU A 125 -0.36 1.71 -19.28
CA LEU A 125 -0.41 2.50 -20.50
C LEU A 125 -1.83 2.59 -21.07
N ILE A 126 -2.61 1.51 -21.01
CA ILE A 126 -3.94 1.48 -21.60
C ILE A 126 -4.91 2.44 -20.87
N PRO A 127 -5.08 2.38 -19.53
CA PRO A 127 -5.96 3.31 -18.82
C PRO A 127 -5.50 4.77 -18.91
N ALA A 128 -4.19 5.03 -18.82
CA ALA A 128 -3.64 6.37 -18.99
C ALA A 128 -3.95 6.96 -20.36
N THR A 129 -3.75 6.18 -21.43
CA THR A 129 -4.05 6.62 -22.80
C THR A 129 -5.53 6.89 -23.00
N ILE A 130 -6.40 5.99 -22.52
CA ILE A 130 -7.86 6.18 -22.59
C ILE A 130 -8.26 7.47 -21.88
N TYR A 131 -7.71 7.74 -20.69
CA TYR A 131 -8.00 8.96 -19.93
C TYR A 131 -7.58 10.22 -20.68
N ILE A 132 -6.36 10.24 -21.24
CA ILE A 132 -5.85 11.39 -22.01
C ILE A 132 -6.72 11.66 -23.22
N LEU A 133 -7.12 10.63 -23.96
CA LEU A 133 -7.97 10.79 -25.14
C LEU A 133 -9.32 11.42 -24.77
N ILE A 134 -9.94 10.95 -23.68
CA ILE A 134 -11.23 11.45 -23.20
C ILE A 134 -11.13 12.87 -22.63
N ASN A 135 -10.07 13.19 -21.87
CA ASN A 135 -9.88 14.46 -21.18
C ASN A 135 -8.95 15.45 -21.91
N SER A 136 -8.65 15.21 -23.18
CA SER A 136 -7.74 16.05 -23.96
C SER A 136 -8.26 17.50 -24.05
N GLY A 137 -7.41 18.47 -23.69
CA GLY A 137 -7.76 19.89 -23.70
C GLY A 137 -8.66 20.35 -22.54
N GLY A 138 -9.03 19.45 -21.62
CA GLY A 138 -9.80 19.78 -20.41
C GLY A 138 -8.92 20.07 -19.19
N ILE A 139 -9.53 20.66 -18.16
CA ILE A 139 -8.89 20.94 -16.86
C ILE A 139 -8.36 19.64 -16.22
N GLY A 140 -9.05 18.52 -16.45
CA GLY A 140 -8.69 17.19 -15.95
C GLY A 140 -7.48 16.55 -16.62
N GLN A 141 -6.93 17.11 -17.71
CA GLN A 141 -5.83 16.46 -18.45
C GLN A 141 -4.61 16.11 -17.58
N ARG A 142 -4.35 16.88 -16.51
CA ARG A 142 -3.26 16.62 -15.56
C ARG A 142 -3.45 15.36 -14.72
N GLY A 143 -4.68 14.83 -14.63
CA GLY A 143 -5.03 13.64 -13.86
C GLY A 143 -4.78 12.31 -14.57
N TRP A 144 -4.00 12.29 -15.65
CA TRP A 144 -3.77 11.07 -16.44
C TRP A 144 -3.08 9.93 -15.69
N GLY A 145 -2.34 10.24 -14.62
CA GLY A 145 -1.72 9.23 -13.75
C GLY A 145 -2.68 8.62 -12.73
N VAL A 146 -3.89 9.18 -12.53
CA VAL A 146 -4.89 8.65 -11.59
C VAL A 146 -5.36 7.22 -11.94
N PRO A 147 -5.78 6.91 -13.19
CA PRO A 147 -6.28 5.58 -13.55
C PRO A 147 -5.20 4.50 -13.71
N MET A 148 -3.93 4.87 -13.55
CA MET A 148 -2.79 3.96 -13.68
C MET A 148 -2.52 3.18 -12.38
N ALA A 149 -2.83 3.77 -11.22
CA ALA A 149 -2.47 3.18 -9.94
C ALA A 149 -3.39 2.01 -9.55
N THR A 150 -2.79 0.91 -9.09
CA THR A 150 -3.50 -0.28 -8.61
C THR A 150 -3.23 -0.47 -7.12
N ASP A 151 -4.26 -0.44 -6.26
CA ASP A 151 -4.09 -0.73 -4.83
C ASP A 151 -3.91 -2.23 -4.57
N ILE A 152 -2.64 -2.64 -4.36
CA ILE A 152 -2.26 -4.03 -4.07
C ILE A 152 -2.93 -4.58 -2.80
N ALA A 153 -3.11 -3.76 -1.76
CA ALA A 153 -3.66 -4.20 -0.49
C ALA A 153 -5.15 -4.52 -0.64
N PHE A 154 -5.87 -3.69 -1.39
CA PHE A 154 -7.26 -3.97 -1.75
C PHE A 154 -7.36 -5.19 -2.66
N ALA A 155 -6.54 -5.28 -3.70
CA ALA A 155 -6.60 -6.39 -4.66
C ALA A 155 -6.31 -7.75 -3.99
N LEU A 156 -5.26 -7.85 -3.16
CA LEU A 156 -4.96 -9.04 -2.38
C LEU A 156 -6.02 -9.31 -1.29
N GLY A 157 -6.58 -8.26 -0.68
CA GLY A 157 -7.69 -8.35 0.25
C GLY A 157 -8.91 -9.02 -0.37
N CYS A 158 -9.34 -8.57 -1.55
CA CYS A 158 -10.43 -9.17 -2.31
C CYS A 158 -10.13 -10.61 -2.72
N LEU A 159 -8.92 -10.92 -3.18
CA LEU A 159 -8.53 -12.31 -3.49
C LEU A 159 -8.58 -13.21 -2.25
N ALA A 160 -8.23 -12.68 -1.08
CA ALA A 160 -8.25 -13.44 0.16
C ALA A 160 -9.70 -13.77 0.62
N LEU A 161 -10.67 -12.89 0.33
CA LEU A 161 -12.09 -13.14 0.59
C LEU A 161 -12.65 -14.30 -0.26
N LEU A 162 -12.11 -14.50 -1.46
CA LEU A 162 -12.47 -15.63 -2.34
C LEU A 162 -11.91 -16.98 -1.85
N GLY A 163 -11.08 -16.97 -0.79
CA GLY A 163 -10.68 -18.14 -0.03
C GLY A 163 -9.77 -19.10 -0.79
N SER A 164 -10.01 -20.40 -0.64
CA SER A 164 -9.19 -21.48 -1.19
C SER A 164 -9.37 -21.70 -2.70
N ARG A 165 -10.30 -21.01 -3.35
CA ARG A 165 -10.57 -21.16 -4.79
C ARG A 165 -9.49 -20.55 -5.67
N ILE A 166 -8.62 -19.72 -5.10
CA ILE A 166 -7.60 -19.00 -5.84
C ILE A 166 -6.24 -19.69 -5.74
N PRO A 167 -5.63 -20.08 -6.87
CA PRO A 167 -4.30 -20.67 -6.88
C PRO A 167 -3.27 -19.75 -6.24
N PHE A 168 -2.32 -20.34 -5.51
CA PHE A 168 -1.22 -19.60 -4.90
C PHE A 168 -0.40 -18.82 -5.94
N GLY A 169 -0.18 -19.41 -7.12
CA GLY A 169 0.51 -18.76 -8.23
C GLY A 169 -0.18 -17.48 -8.73
N LEU A 170 -1.51 -17.38 -8.66
CA LEU A 170 -2.22 -16.15 -9.06
C LEU A 170 -1.98 -15.01 -8.05
N LYS A 171 -1.86 -15.34 -6.77
CA LYS A 171 -1.52 -14.36 -5.73
C LYS A 171 -0.12 -13.80 -5.96
N ILE A 172 0.86 -14.67 -6.20
CA ILE A 172 2.23 -14.25 -6.52
C ILE A 172 2.26 -13.42 -7.80
N PHE A 173 1.58 -13.88 -8.86
CA PHE A 173 1.52 -13.16 -10.12
C PHE A 173 0.92 -11.76 -9.95
N LEU A 174 -0.21 -11.63 -9.25
CA LEU A 174 -0.84 -10.33 -9.01
C LEU A 174 0.04 -9.42 -8.15
N THR A 175 0.69 -9.97 -7.13
CA THR A 175 1.67 -9.23 -6.32
C THR A 175 2.80 -8.69 -7.21
N ALA A 176 3.35 -9.52 -8.10
CA ALA A 176 4.42 -9.10 -9.01
C ALA A 176 3.96 -8.00 -9.99
N VAL A 177 2.75 -8.12 -10.57
CA VAL A 177 2.18 -7.07 -11.44
C VAL A 177 2.01 -5.76 -10.66
N ALA A 178 1.38 -5.81 -9.49
CA ALA A 178 1.11 -4.62 -8.69
C ALA A 178 2.39 -3.92 -8.22
N ILE A 179 3.42 -4.67 -7.86
CA ILE A 179 4.74 -4.12 -7.52
C ILE A 179 5.35 -3.35 -8.69
N VAL A 180 5.26 -3.91 -9.91
CA VAL A 180 5.78 -3.25 -11.12
C VAL A 180 4.95 -2.01 -11.46
N ASP A 181 3.62 -2.07 -11.33
CA ASP A 181 2.72 -0.92 -11.50
C ASP A 181 3.06 0.21 -10.52
N ASP A 182 3.25 -0.09 -9.23
CA ASP A 182 3.60 0.90 -8.20
C ASP A 182 4.96 1.56 -8.49
N LEU A 183 5.92 0.81 -9.03
CA LEU A 183 7.21 1.35 -9.47
C LEU A 183 7.05 2.28 -10.68
N ILE A 184 6.20 1.93 -11.64
CA ILE A 184 5.92 2.81 -12.78
C ILE A 184 5.22 4.07 -12.27
N ALA A 185 4.27 3.94 -11.33
CA ALA A 185 3.53 5.05 -10.78
C ALA A 185 4.42 6.06 -10.05
N ILE A 186 5.36 5.60 -9.20
CA ILE A 186 6.28 6.52 -8.53
C ILE A 186 7.23 7.22 -9.52
N LEU A 187 7.68 6.53 -10.57
CA LEU A 187 8.51 7.14 -11.61
C LEU A 187 7.75 8.24 -12.37
N VAL A 188 6.47 8.02 -12.65
CA VAL A 188 5.59 8.99 -13.30
C VAL A 188 5.25 10.19 -12.39
N ILE A 189 5.12 9.98 -11.08
CA ILE A 189 4.89 11.08 -10.14
C ILE A 189 6.18 11.90 -9.94
N ALA A 190 7.35 11.25 -9.99
CA ALA A 190 8.63 11.91 -9.79
C ALA A 190 9.12 12.75 -11.00
N PHE A 191 8.73 12.39 -12.23
CA PHE A 191 9.21 13.00 -13.48
C PHE A 191 8.08 13.52 -14.37
#